data_AF-A0A3D8MYT1-F1
#
_entry.id   AF-A0A3D8MYT1-F1
#
_cell.length_a   1.000
_cell.length_b   1.000
_cell.length_c   1.000
_cell.angle_alpha   90.00
_cell.angle_beta   90.00
_cell.angle_gamma   90.00
#
_symmetry.space_group_name_H-M   'P 1'
#
loop_
_entity.id
_entity.type
_entity.pdbx_description
1 polymer ?
#
loop_
_entity_poly.entity_id
_entity_poly.type
_entity_poly.pdbx_seq_one_letter_code
_entity_poly.pdbx_strand_id
1 'polypeptide(L)'
;MSHVRGALFSLVALTVFMVTASASAQNYSFRDWSDVSSVCPSCDAVSADVLELTSGREVQGNVVAINADFYTVERFGEIRTVPASQVSAVSWKDGSQPAGIDALDQIVLKNGHVLTGELVVENDAPAYMQLRSATNDSTFTVFASQAAAVYKAGQAQ
;
A
#
# COMPACT_ATOMS: atom_id res chain seq x y z
N MET A 1 72.01 -20.53 12.23
CA MET A 1 71.43 -20.87 10.91
C MET A 1 69.97 -21.26 11.13
N SER A 2 69.09 -20.91 10.18
CA SER A 2 67.62 -21.12 10.12
C SER A 2 66.76 -19.96 10.65
N HIS A 3 66.43 -18.97 9.80
CA HIS A 3 65.21 -18.83 8.94
C HIS A 3 63.96 -18.42 9.75
N VAL A 4 63.64 -17.12 9.86
CA VAL A 4 62.71 -16.30 9.02
C VAL A 4 61.34 -16.94 8.75
N ARG A 5 60.28 -16.16 9.07
CA ARG A 5 58.90 -16.07 8.51
C ARG A 5 57.87 -16.18 9.64
N GLY A 6 57.04 -15.20 9.97
CA GLY A 6 56.39 -14.19 9.14
C GLY A 6 55.00 -14.69 8.76
N ALA A 7 53.96 -14.27 9.48
CA ALA A 7 52.56 -14.36 9.05
C ALA A 7 51.73 -13.31 9.81
N LEU A 8 51.64 -12.10 9.22
CA LEU A 8 50.55 -11.19 9.49
C LEU A 8 49.26 -11.86 8.99
N PHE A 9 48.35 -12.20 9.90
CA PHE A 9 46.97 -12.51 9.53
C PHE A 9 46.18 -11.21 9.47
N SER A 10 45.99 -10.72 8.25
CA SER A 10 45.12 -9.60 7.94
C SER A 10 43.67 -10.10 8.03
N LEU A 11 42.94 -9.65 9.07
CA LEU A 11 41.49 -9.85 9.16
C LEU A 11 40.82 -8.90 8.16
N VAL A 12 40.41 -9.46 7.02
CA VAL A 12 39.52 -8.78 6.08
C VAL A 12 38.12 -8.76 6.71
N ALA A 13 37.73 -7.61 7.25
CA ALA A 13 36.36 -7.35 7.67
C ALA A 13 35.49 -7.27 6.41
N LEU A 14 34.72 -8.33 6.13
CA LEU A 14 33.74 -8.36 5.06
C LEU A 14 32.48 -7.64 5.56
N THR A 15 32.45 -6.32 5.40
CA THR A 15 31.23 -5.53 5.62
C THR A 15 30.28 -5.83 4.46
N VAL A 16 29.36 -6.78 4.70
CA VAL A 16 28.22 -7.00 3.81
C VAL A 16 27.34 -5.75 3.93
N PHE A 17 27.49 -4.83 2.97
CA PHE A 17 26.49 -3.80 2.74
C PHE A 17 25.22 -4.52 2.29
N MET A 18 24.30 -4.77 3.22
CA MET A 18 22.92 -5.03 2.86
C MET A 18 22.45 -3.79 2.11
N VAL A 19 22.35 -3.89 0.79
CA VAL A 19 21.55 -2.99 -0.01
C VAL A 19 20.11 -3.29 0.42
N THR A 20 19.64 -2.65 1.48
CA THR A 20 18.22 -2.48 1.68
C THR A 20 17.74 -1.76 0.43
N ALA A 21 17.09 -2.50 -0.46
CA ALA A 21 16.31 -1.89 -1.50
C ALA A 21 15.23 -1.09 -0.78
N SER A 22 15.53 0.18 -0.48
CA SER A 22 14.53 1.18 -0.20
C SER A 22 13.75 1.27 -1.49
N ALA A 23 12.71 0.44 -1.62
CA ALA A 23 11.63 0.68 -2.55
C ALA A 23 11.06 2.03 -2.11
N SER A 24 11.64 3.10 -2.64
CA SER A 24 11.17 4.44 -2.39
C SER A 24 9.73 4.47 -2.89
N ALA A 25 8.82 4.93 -2.03
CA ALA A 25 7.46 5.28 -2.38
C ALA A 25 7.49 6.24 -3.57
N GLN A 26 7.51 5.69 -4.78
CA GLN A 26 7.62 6.45 -6.01
C GLN A 26 6.25 7.04 -6.30
N ASN A 27 6.09 8.31 -5.91
CA ASN A 27 5.08 9.24 -6.37
C ASN A 27 3.69 8.63 -6.56
N TYR A 28 3.12 8.08 -5.49
CA TYR A 28 1.66 8.02 -5.41
C TYR A 28 1.20 9.48 -5.44
N SER A 29 0.55 9.90 -6.52
CA SER A 29 -0.22 11.13 -6.54
C SER A 29 -1.66 10.72 -6.73
N PHE A 30 -2.56 11.36 -6.00
CA PHE A 30 -3.97 11.10 -6.18
C PHE A 30 -4.34 11.37 -7.65
N ARG A 31 -4.98 10.39 -8.29
CA ARG A 31 -5.56 10.52 -9.61
C ARG A 31 -7.05 10.66 -9.47
N ASP A 32 -7.60 11.63 -10.19
CA ASP A 32 -9.02 11.91 -10.19
C ASP A 32 -9.85 10.65 -10.50
N TRP A 33 -11.05 10.64 -9.93
CA TRP A 33 -12.05 9.63 -10.22
C TRP A 33 -12.37 9.64 -11.71
N SER A 34 -12.68 8.47 -12.24
CA SER A 34 -13.24 8.38 -13.59
C SER A 34 -14.57 9.11 -13.63
N ASP A 35 -14.86 9.82 -14.73
CA ASP A 35 -16.15 10.50 -14.90
C ASP A 35 -17.28 9.46 -14.98
N VAL A 36 -18.16 9.47 -13.98
CA VAL A 36 -19.35 8.61 -13.96
C VAL A 36 -20.57 9.48 -14.28
N SER A 37 -21.01 9.47 -15.54
CA SER A 37 -22.10 10.33 -16.02
C SER A 37 -23.51 9.89 -15.61
N SER A 38 -23.67 8.76 -14.91
CA SER A 38 -25.00 8.21 -14.62
C SER A 38 -24.96 7.16 -13.49
N VAL A 39 -24.77 7.57 -12.24
CA VAL A 39 -24.98 6.67 -11.09
C VAL A 39 -26.37 6.72 -10.49
N CYS A 40 -27.31 7.48 -11.10
CA CYS A 40 -28.68 7.81 -10.67
C CYS A 40 -28.79 9.27 -10.20
N PRO A 41 -29.26 10.21 -11.04
CA PRO A 41 -29.40 11.63 -10.69
C PRO A 41 -30.42 11.91 -9.57
N SER A 42 -31.31 10.95 -9.33
CA SER A 42 -32.40 11.04 -8.34
C SER A 42 -32.11 10.24 -7.07
N CYS A 43 -30.93 9.62 -6.97
CA CYS A 43 -30.57 8.86 -5.79
C CYS A 43 -29.99 9.79 -4.73
N ASP A 44 -30.29 9.48 -3.46
CA ASP A 44 -29.73 10.23 -2.35
C ASP A 44 -28.21 10.20 -2.39
N ALA A 45 -27.58 11.32 -2.03
CA ALA A 45 -26.14 11.38 -1.90
C ALA A 45 -25.69 10.36 -0.85
N VAL A 46 -24.84 9.42 -1.26
CA VAL A 46 -24.25 8.44 -0.34
C VAL A 46 -23.29 9.17 0.58
N SER A 47 -23.41 8.95 1.89
CA SER A 47 -22.44 9.46 2.86
C SER A 47 -21.05 8.89 2.57
N ALA A 48 -20.03 9.74 2.54
CA ALA A 48 -18.66 9.37 2.22
C ALA A 48 -17.70 10.01 3.23
N ASP A 49 -16.55 9.38 3.42
CA ASP A 49 -15.44 10.03 4.12
C ASP A 49 -14.88 11.15 3.23
N VAL A 50 -14.32 12.17 3.86
CA VAL A 50 -13.71 13.31 3.17
C VAL A 50 -12.27 13.45 3.64
N LEU A 51 -11.34 13.24 2.72
CA LEU A 51 -9.92 13.51 2.94
C LEU A 51 -9.64 14.93 2.45
N GLU A 52 -9.30 15.83 3.38
CA GLU A 52 -8.80 17.14 3.03
C GLU A 52 -7.32 17.03 2.69
N LEU A 53 -6.95 17.51 1.51
CA LEU A 53 -5.56 17.54 1.08
C LEU A 53 -4.88 18.83 1.52
N THR A 54 -3.56 18.79 1.70
CA THR A 54 -2.74 19.97 2.00
C THR A 54 -2.81 21.08 0.93
N SER A 55 -3.30 20.74 -0.27
CA SER A 55 -3.60 21.70 -1.33
C SER A 55 -4.93 22.45 -1.16
N GLY A 56 -5.75 22.09 -0.17
CA GLY A 56 -7.12 22.57 0.02
C GLY A 56 -8.18 21.84 -0.82
N ARG A 57 -7.77 20.83 -1.60
CA ARG A 57 -8.68 19.96 -2.35
C ARG A 57 -9.29 18.91 -1.43
N GLU A 58 -10.54 18.57 -1.65
CA GLU A 58 -11.19 17.44 -0.99
C GLU A 58 -11.26 16.21 -1.91
N VAL A 59 -11.03 15.03 -1.32
CA VAL A 59 -11.27 13.73 -1.95
C VAL A 59 -12.38 13.03 -1.19
N GLN A 60 -13.50 12.80 -1.87
CA GLN A 60 -14.66 12.10 -1.30
C GLN A 60 -14.65 10.62 -1.72
N GLY A 61 -14.83 9.73 -0.75
CA GLY A 61 -14.94 8.27 -0.92
C GLY A 61 -14.92 7.54 0.41
N ASN A 62 -15.10 6.22 0.42
CA ASN A 62 -14.96 5.41 1.63
C ASN A 62 -13.49 5.05 1.82
N VAL A 63 -12.89 5.34 2.97
CA VAL A 63 -11.56 4.80 3.29
C VAL A 63 -11.71 3.34 3.69
N VAL A 64 -11.07 2.45 2.93
CA VAL A 64 -11.17 1.00 3.12
C VAL A 64 -9.92 0.38 3.72
N ALA A 65 -8.77 1.07 3.65
CA ALA A 65 -7.54 0.69 4.34
C ALA A 65 -6.59 1.88 4.53
N ILE A 66 -5.72 1.79 5.53
CA ILE A 66 -4.73 2.81 5.85
C ILE A 66 -3.39 2.13 6.15
N ASN A 67 -2.31 2.71 5.64
CA ASN A 67 -0.95 2.42 6.11
C ASN A 67 -0.17 3.74 6.30
N ALA A 68 1.11 3.63 6.67
CA ALA A 68 1.96 4.80 6.90
C ALA A 68 2.17 5.69 5.65
N ASP A 69 2.03 5.14 4.45
CA ASP A 69 2.34 5.82 3.19
C ASP A 69 1.10 6.40 2.50
N PHE A 70 -0.07 5.76 2.61
CA PHE A 70 -1.29 6.21 1.94
C PHE A 70 -2.58 5.68 2.56
N TYR A 71 -3.66 6.38 2.24
CA TYR A 71 -5.05 5.96 2.41
C TYR A 71 -5.53 5.26 1.14
N THR A 72 -6.21 4.13 1.28
CA THR A 72 -6.94 3.48 0.18
C THR A 72 -8.39 3.92 0.23
N VAL A 73 -8.85 4.57 -0.84
CA VAL A 73 -10.17 5.17 -0.93
C VAL A 73 -10.95 4.51 -2.05
N GLU A 74 -12.20 4.14 -1.77
CA GLU A 74 -13.14 3.58 -2.72
C GLU A 74 -14.25 4.58 -3.05
N ARG A 75 -14.57 4.72 -4.34
CA ARG A 75 -15.77 5.42 -4.79
C ARG A 75 -16.39 4.68 -5.97
N PHE A 76 -17.63 4.23 -5.84
CA PHE A 76 -18.37 3.50 -6.89
C PHE A 76 -17.60 2.31 -7.49
N GLY A 77 -16.88 1.55 -6.66
CA GLY A 77 -16.07 0.41 -7.08
C GLY A 77 -14.71 0.78 -7.71
N GLU A 78 -14.42 2.06 -7.89
CA GLU A 78 -13.08 2.53 -8.24
C GLU A 78 -12.24 2.71 -6.98
N ILE A 79 -11.02 2.18 -6.99
CA ILE A 79 -10.05 2.27 -5.89
C ILE A 79 -8.93 3.23 -6.27
N ARG A 80 -8.62 4.17 -5.38
CA ARG A 80 -7.52 5.11 -5.50
C ARG A 80 -6.69 5.12 -4.22
N THR A 81 -5.42 5.50 -4.36
CA THR A 81 -4.56 5.82 -3.22
C THR A 81 -4.44 7.33 -3.07
N VAL A 82 -4.46 7.79 -1.82
CA VAL A 82 -4.16 9.17 -1.45
C VAL A 82 -2.96 9.14 -0.52
N PRO A 83 -1.81 9.75 -0.89
CA PRO A 83 -0.62 9.73 -0.04
C PRO A 83 -0.90 10.35 1.32
N ALA A 84 -0.47 9.69 2.40
CA ALA A 84 -0.70 10.18 3.75
C ALA A 84 -0.04 11.55 3.98
N SER A 85 1.11 11.79 3.34
CA SER A 85 1.80 13.08 3.34
C SER A 85 1.04 14.22 2.66
N GLN A 86 0.02 13.93 1.87
CA GLN A 86 -0.83 14.91 1.21
C GLN A 86 -2.15 15.16 1.96
N VAL A 87 -2.46 14.38 3.01
CA VAL A 87 -3.72 14.50 3.77
C VAL A 87 -3.47 15.38 4.99
N SER A 88 -4.23 16.47 5.13
CA SER A 88 -4.22 17.34 6.30
C SER A 88 -5.21 16.88 7.36
N ALA A 89 -6.39 16.41 6.96
CA ALA A 89 -7.44 15.96 7.84
C ALA A 89 -8.34 14.90 7.18
N VAL A 90 -9.02 14.10 7.99
CA VAL A 90 -10.05 13.17 7.55
C VAL A 90 -11.33 13.42 8.32
N SER A 91 -12.41 13.72 7.61
CA SER A 91 -13.76 13.76 8.15
C SER A 91 -14.45 12.43 7.85
N TRP A 92 -14.65 11.64 8.90
CA TRP A 92 -15.29 10.32 8.81
C TRP A 92 -16.80 10.46 8.67
N LYS A 93 -17.40 9.72 7.74
CA LYS A 93 -18.86 9.77 7.51
C LYS A 93 -19.69 9.40 8.74
N ASP A 94 -19.16 8.46 9.54
CA ASP A 94 -19.78 7.98 10.78
C ASP A 94 -19.19 8.67 12.02
N GLY A 95 -18.46 9.77 11.84
CA GLY A 95 -17.84 10.57 12.90
C GLY A 95 -16.58 9.97 13.53
N SER A 96 -16.20 8.74 13.17
CA SER A 96 -14.99 8.09 13.65
C SER A 96 -14.39 7.15 12.61
N GLN A 97 -13.08 6.89 12.74
CA GLN A 97 -12.37 5.94 11.89
C GLN A 97 -12.95 4.53 12.07
N PRO A 98 -13.29 3.81 10.97
CA PRO A 98 -13.68 2.42 11.04
C PRO A 98 -12.62 1.55 11.70
N ALA A 99 -13.04 0.61 12.56
CA ALA A 99 -12.11 -0.29 13.25
C ALA A 99 -11.42 -1.26 12.27
N GLY A 100 -10.12 -1.48 12.45
CA GLY A 100 -9.36 -2.54 11.78
C GLY A 100 -8.90 -2.26 10.35
N ILE A 101 -9.23 -1.10 9.78
CA ILE A 101 -8.77 -0.73 8.42
C ILE A 101 -7.25 -0.48 8.33
N ASP A 102 -6.59 -0.28 9.47
CA ASP A 102 -5.15 -0.14 9.64
C ASP A 102 -4.42 -1.48 9.79
N ALA A 103 -5.16 -2.57 10.02
CA ALA A 103 -4.64 -3.92 10.19
C ALA A 103 -4.75 -4.78 8.93
N LEU A 104 -5.21 -4.21 7.81
CA LEU A 104 -5.35 -4.94 6.55
C LEU A 104 -4.01 -5.06 5.81
N ASP A 105 -3.86 -6.18 5.11
CA ASP A 105 -2.76 -6.36 4.16
C ASP A 105 -3.09 -5.64 2.86
N GLN A 106 -2.06 -5.09 2.22
CA GLN A 106 -2.21 -4.36 0.96
C GLN A 106 -1.11 -4.76 -0.03
N ILE A 107 -1.52 -5.05 -1.26
CA ILE A 107 -0.58 -5.24 -2.38
C ILE A 107 -0.76 -4.08 -3.34
N VAL A 108 0.28 -3.27 -3.49
CA VAL A 108 0.33 -2.23 -4.51
C VAL A 108 0.84 -2.84 -5.80
N LEU A 109 0.05 -2.74 -6.85
CA LEU A 109 0.41 -3.22 -8.18
C LEU A 109 1.19 -2.13 -8.93
N LYS A 110 2.05 -2.55 -9.87
CA LYS A 110 2.85 -1.61 -10.71
C LYS A 110 2.02 -0.66 -11.58
N ASN A 111 0.74 -0.95 -11.80
CA ASN A 111 -0.19 -0.06 -12.48
C ASN A 111 -0.87 0.97 -11.54
N GLY A 112 -0.50 0.97 -10.26
CA GLY A 112 -1.03 1.89 -9.24
C GLY A 112 -2.33 1.43 -8.57
N HIS A 113 -2.90 0.28 -8.94
CA HIS A 113 -4.03 -0.30 -8.23
C HIS A 113 -3.57 -0.93 -6.91
N VAL A 114 -4.45 -0.91 -5.91
CA VAL A 114 -4.20 -1.54 -4.61
C VAL A 114 -5.24 -2.60 -4.35
N LEU A 115 -4.77 -3.80 -4.01
CA LEU A 115 -5.59 -4.87 -3.48
C LEU A 115 -5.49 -4.83 -1.96
N THR A 116 -6.62 -4.94 -1.27
CA THR A 116 -6.71 -4.79 0.19
C THR A 116 -7.45 -5.99 0.78
N GLY A 117 -6.90 -6.60 1.83
CA GLY A 117 -7.51 -7.77 2.43
C GLY A 117 -6.57 -8.52 3.36
N GLU A 118 -6.59 -9.84 3.27
CA GLU A 118 -5.74 -10.75 4.04
C GLU A 118 -4.89 -11.59 3.10
N LEU A 119 -3.58 -11.60 3.30
CA LEU A 119 -2.66 -12.52 2.63
C LEU A 119 -2.87 -13.93 3.17
N VAL A 120 -3.31 -14.84 2.30
CA VAL A 120 -3.61 -16.24 2.66
C VAL A 120 -2.57 -17.22 2.12
N VAL A 121 -1.78 -16.82 1.11
CA VAL A 121 -0.66 -17.61 0.59
C VAL A 121 0.49 -16.67 0.23
N GLU A 122 1.70 -17.09 0.59
CA GLU A 122 2.97 -16.54 0.13
C GLU A 122 3.81 -17.72 -0.34
N ASN A 123 4.24 -17.71 -1.60
CA ASN A 123 5.03 -18.78 -2.17
C ASN A 123 6.25 -18.20 -2.87
N ASP A 124 7.44 -18.71 -2.55
CA ASP A 124 8.70 -18.20 -3.11
C ASP A 124 9.01 -18.76 -4.50
N ALA A 125 8.53 -19.98 -4.79
CA ALA A 125 8.81 -20.68 -6.05
C ALA A 125 7.60 -21.53 -6.51
N PRO A 126 6.85 -21.11 -7.56
CA PRO A 126 6.93 -19.82 -8.23
C PRO A 126 6.54 -18.65 -7.32
N ALA A 127 7.17 -17.48 -7.50
CA ALA A 127 6.98 -16.31 -6.67
C ALA A 127 5.58 -15.67 -6.86
N TYR A 128 4.64 -15.95 -5.96
CA TYR A 128 3.30 -15.35 -5.95
C TYR A 128 2.73 -15.20 -4.54
N MET A 129 1.73 -14.33 -4.45
CA MET A 129 0.92 -14.11 -3.25
C MET A 129 -0.56 -14.33 -3.59
N GLN A 130 -1.34 -14.78 -2.62
CA GLN A 130 -2.80 -14.76 -2.70
C GLN A 130 -3.36 -13.87 -1.61
N LEU A 131 -4.22 -12.93 -2.01
CA LEU A 131 -4.90 -12.01 -1.10
C LEU A 131 -6.41 -12.22 -1.21
N ARG A 132 -7.05 -12.53 -0.09
CA ARG A 132 -8.51 -12.56 0.04
C ARG A 132 -9.00 -11.15 0.35
N SER A 133 -9.79 -10.60 -0.58
CA SER A 133 -10.33 -9.24 -0.51
C SER A 133 -11.19 -9.02 0.72
N ALA A 134 -10.95 -7.92 1.45
CA ALA A 134 -11.82 -7.51 2.55
C ALA A 134 -13.18 -6.96 2.08
N THR A 135 -13.31 -6.59 0.80
CA THR A 135 -14.53 -5.93 0.29
C THR A 135 -15.53 -6.89 -0.34
N ASN A 136 -15.09 -8.03 -0.87
CA ASN A 136 -15.94 -8.93 -1.66
C ASN A 136 -15.57 -10.42 -1.57
N ASP A 137 -14.75 -10.82 -0.58
CA ASP A 137 -14.28 -12.20 -0.35
C ASP A 137 -13.59 -12.89 -1.54
N SER A 138 -13.31 -12.16 -2.62
CA SER A 138 -12.62 -12.71 -3.79
C SER A 138 -11.14 -12.90 -3.48
N THR A 139 -10.56 -14.02 -3.94
CA THR A 139 -9.12 -14.26 -3.79
C THR A 139 -8.38 -13.89 -5.08
N PHE A 140 -7.44 -12.95 -4.97
CA PHE A 140 -6.58 -12.53 -6.05
C PHE A 140 -5.24 -13.22 -5.97
N THR A 141 -4.77 -13.81 -7.08
CA THR A 141 -3.38 -14.28 -7.20
C THR A 141 -2.55 -13.18 -7.85
N VAL A 142 -1.50 -12.74 -7.18
CA VAL A 142 -0.57 -11.71 -7.65
C VAL A 142 0.82 -12.30 -7.75
N PHE A 143 1.40 -12.27 -8.94
CA PHE A 143 2.79 -12.66 -9.11
C PHE A 143 3.70 -11.56 -8.56
N ALA A 144 4.84 -11.94 -7.97
CA ALA A 144 5.80 -10.98 -7.44
C ALA A 144 6.27 -9.94 -8.50
N SER A 145 6.27 -10.33 -9.78
CA SER A 145 6.59 -9.44 -10.90
C SER A 145 5.57 -8.31 -11.13
N GLN A 146 4.34 -8.44 -10.63
CA GLN A 146 3.25 -7.46 -10.76
C GLN A 146 3.17 -6.53 -9.55
N ALA A 147 3.64 -6.98 -8.39
CA ALA A 147 3.69 -6.17 -7.18
C ALA A 147 4.78 -5.09 -7.28
N ALA A 148 4.44 -3.89 -6.85
CA ALA A 148 5.35 -2.77 -6.64
C ALA A 148 5.75 -2.65 -5.17
N ALA A 149 4.81 -2.90 -4.25
CA ALA A 149 5.03 -2.92 -2.81
C ALA A 149 4.01 -3.83 -2.12
N VAL A 150 4.35 -4.33 -0.95
CA VAL A 150 3.49 -5.17 -0.11
C VAL A 150 3.53 -4.62 1.31
N TYR A 151 2.36 -4.52 1.92
CA TYR A 151 2.17 -4.10 3.30
C TYR A 151 1.44 -5.21 4.03
N LYS A 152 1.96 -5.63 5.19
CA LYS A 152 1.32 -6.61 6.06
C LYS A 152 0.85 -5.92 7.33
N ALA A 153 -0.43 -6.03 7.66
CA ALA A 153 -1.06 -5.27 8.74
C ALA A 153 -0.66 -3.79 8.74
N GLY A 154 -0.76 -3.14 7.57
CA GLY A 154 -0.36 -1.74 7.37
C GLY A 154 1.15 -1.44 7.42
N GLN A 155 2.02 -2.45 7.59
CA GLN A 155 3.48 -2.27 7.68
C GLN A 155 4.18 -2.72 6.38
N ALA A 156 5.01 -1.85 5.81
CA ALA A 156 5.81 -2.19 4.64
C ALA A 156 6.71 -3.41 4.89
N GLN A 157 6.81 -4.30 3.90
CA GLN A 157 7.68 -5.48 3.91
C GLN A 157 8.98 -5.26 3.13
#